data_AF-A0A977KAK7-F1
#
_entry.id   AF-A0A977KAK7-F1
#
_cell.length_a   1.000
_cell.length_b   1.000
_cell.length_c   1.000
_cell.angle_alpha   90.00
_cell.angle_beta   90.00
_cell.angle_gamma   90.00
#
_symmetry.space_group_name_H-M   'P 1'
#
loop_
_entity.id
_entity.type
_entity.pdbx_description
1 polymer ?
#
loop_
_entity_poly.entity_id
_entity_poly.type
_entity_poly.pdbx_seq_one_letter_code
_entity_poly.pdbx_strand_id
1 'polypeptide(L)' 'MKLGKRDPQGYFVILADPRAKETLPEGVETMDEGDVLIIRVKSRSLATKIVRKLEREGLLRGA' A
#
# COMPACT_ATOMS: atom_id res chain seq x y z
N MET A 1 -10.61 6.80 -5.08
CA MET A 1 -9.90 7.05 -3.81
C MET A 1 -8.91 8.20 -3.88
N LYS A 2 -8.75 8.93 -2.76
CA LYS A 2 -7.72 9.95 -2.56
C LYS A 2 -6.69 9.35 -1.60
N LEU A 3 -5.42 9.25 -2.02
CA LEU A 3 -4.33 8.85 -1.13
C LEU A 3 -4.27 9.81 0.07
N GLY A 4 -4.07 9.26 1.27
CA GLY A 4 -3.84 10.03 2.49
C GLY A 4 -2.63 10.96 2.42
N LYS A 5 -2.43 11.73 3.50
CA LYS A 5 -1.19 12.50 3.68
C LYS A 5 -0.01 11.54 3.78
N ARG A 6 1.16 12.01 3.32
CA ARG A 6 2.41 11.30 3.54
C ARG A 6 2.74 11.25 5.03
N ASP A 7 3.46 10.22 5.44
CA ASP A 7 4.06 10.14 6.76
C ASP A 7 5.16 11.21 6.93
N PRO A 8 5.70 11.41 8.15
CA PRO A 8 6.80 12.36 8.40
C PRO A 8 8.07 12.08 7.59
N GLN A 9 8.25 10.86 7.08
CA GLN A 9 9.39 10.42 6.27
C GLN A 9 9.15 10.63 4.76
N GLY A 10 7.97 11.10 4.36
CA GLY A 10 7.59 11.39 2.97
C GLY A 10 7.01 10.21 2.19
N TYR A 11 6.61 9.13 2.86
CA TYR A 11 5.99 7.95 2.24
C TYR A 11 4.47 8.03 2.27
N PHE A 12 3.83 7.50 1.23
CA PHE A 12 2.43 7.07 1.29
C PHE A 12 2.39 5.71 1.98
N VAL A 13 1.54 5.59 3.00
CA VAL A 13 1.32 4.36 3.75
C VAL A 13 -0.02 3.78 3.31
N ILE A 14 -0.02 2.53 2.86
CA ILE A 14 -1.20 1.81 2.40
C ILE A 14 -1.32 0.55 3.26
N LEU A 15 -2.50 0.33 3.84
CA LEU A 15 -2.81 -0.85 4.65
C LEU A 15 -3.57 -1.85 3.78
N ALA A 16 -3.06 -3.08 3.76
CA ALA A 16 -3.60 -4.15 2.94
C ALA A 16 -3.69 -5.48 3.71
N ASP A 17 -4.39 -6.44 3.13
CA ASP A 17 -4.33 -7.84 3.55
C ASP A 17 -2.91 -8.41 3.25
N PRO A 18 -2.33 -9.25 4.13
CA PRO A 18 -1.03 -9.92 3.90
C PRO A 18 -0.91 -10.61 2.54
N ARG A 19 -2.02 -11.14 1.99
CA ARG A 19 -2.05 -11.76 0.66
C ARG A 19 -1.70 -10.79 -0.48
N ALA A 20 -1.81 -9.49 -0.25
CA ALA A 20 -1.41 -8.47 -1.23
C ALA A 20 0.08 -8.51 -1.56
N LYS A 21 0.93 -9.07 -0.68
CA LYS A 21 2.39 -9.10 -0.86
C LYS A 21 2.81 -9.76 -2.16
N GLU A 22 2.08 -10.79 -2.59
CA GLU A 22 2.33 -11.53 -3.84
C GLU A 22 1.97 -10.73 -5.09
N THR A 23 1.16 -9.68 -4.96
CA THR A 23 0.68 -8.87 -6.08
C THR A 23 1.42 -7.55 -6.21
N LEU A 24 2.32 -7.21 -5.27
CA LEU A 24 3.08 -5.97 -5.31
C LEU A 24 4.24 -6.03 -6.31
N PRO A 25 4.55 -4.91 -6.98
CA PRO A 25 5.76 -4.82 -7.79
C PRO A 25 7.01 -4.91 -6.91
N GLU A 26 8.11 -5.40 -7.48
CA GLU A 26 9.41 -5.42 -6.81
C GLU A 26 9.87 -4.01 -6.39
N GLY A 27 10.64 -3.95 -5.29
CA GLY A 27 11.19 -2.70 -4.77
C GLY A 27 10.22 -1.85 -3.96
N VAL A 28 9.02 -2.36 -3.65
CA VAL A 28 8.09 -1.74 -2.70
C VAL A 28 8.46 -2.14 -1.27
N GLU A 29 8.60 -1.14 -0.38
CA GLU A 29 8.84 -1.40 1.03
C GLU A 29 7.56 -1.94 1.68
N THR A 30 7.65 -3.11 2.30
CA THR A 30 6.53 -3.76 2.99
C THR A 30 6.93 -4.18 4.40
N MET A 31 5.96 -4.16 5.31
CA MET A 31 6.12 -4.61 6.68
C MET A 31 4.86 -5.40 7.08
N ASP A 32 5.06 -6.61 7.59
CA ASP A 32 3.98 -7.45 8.09
C ASP A 32 3.76 -7.13 9.58
N GLU A 33 2.55 -6.68 9.92
CA GLU A 33 2.13 -6.35 11.29
C GLU A 33 0.88 -7.16 11.63
N GLY A 34 1.08 -8.38 12.13
CA GLY A 34 -0.01 -9.29 12.48
C GLY A 34 -0.86 -9.68 11.27
N ASP A 35 -2.10 -9.17 11.23
CA ASP A 35 -3.08 -9.43 10.17
C ASP A 35 -3.14 -8.34 9.10
N VAL A 36 -2.19 -7.40 9.11
CA VAL A 36 -2.11 -6.27 8.17
C VAL A 36 -0.74 -6.20 7.50
N LEU A 37 -0.74 -5.96 6.20
CA LEU A 37 0.44 -5.57 5.42
C LEU A 37 0.50 -4.05 5.32
N ILE A 38 1.59 -3.47 5.81
CA ILE A 38 1.90 -2.05 5.67
C ILE A 38 2.80 -1.87 4.46
N ILE A 39 2.33 -1.11 3.48
CA ILE A 39 3.04 -0.84 2.23
C ILE A 39 3.46 0.63 2.25
N ARG A 40 4.77 0.90 2.11
CA ARG A 40 5.33 2.27 2.10
C ARG A 40 5.88 2.61 0.73
N VAL A 41 5.42 3.73 0.17
CA VAL A 41 5.81 4.15 -1.20
C VAL A 41 6.03 5.66 -1.26
N LYS A 42 7.19 6.14 -1.74
CA LYS A 42 7.43 7.59 -1.93
C LYS A 42 6.68 8.19 -3.12
N SER A 43 6.58 7.42 -4.21
CA SER A 43 5.96 7.88 -5.44
C SER A 43 4.43 7.88 -5.35
N ARG A 44 3.82 9.06 -5.58
CA ARG A 44 2.36 9.21 -5.58
C ARG A 44 1.69 8.40 -6.68
N SER A 45 2.30 8.33 -7.85
CA SER A 45 1.75 7.58 -8.98
C SER A 45 1.77 6.08 -8.71
N LEU A 46 2.87 5.57 -8.13
CA LEU A 46 2.97 4.17 -7.72
C LEU A 46 1.99 3.83 -6.60
N ALA A 47 1.90 4.67 -5.56
CA ALA A 47 0.93 4.51 -4.50
C ALA A 47 -0.51 4.46 -5.04
N THR A 48 -0.85 5.32 -6.01
CA THR A 48 -2.18 5.35 -6.63
C THR A 48 -2.46 4.07 -7.41
N LYS A 49 -1.47 3.54 -8.13
CA LYS A 49 -1.59 2.27 -8.86
C LYS A 49 -1.82 1.09 -7.91
N ILE A 50 -1.06 1.03 -6.81
CA ILE A 50 -1.19 -0.02 -5.79
C ILE A 50 -2.58 0.04 -5.17
N VAL A 51 -3.03 1.21 -4.69
CA VAL A 51 -4.37 1.36 -4.10
C VAL A 51 -5.46 0.89 -5.04
N ARG A 52 -5.45 1.33 -6.31
CA ARG A 52 -6.45 0.90 -7.29
C ARG A 52 -6.42 -0.60 -7.57
N LYS A 53 -5.22 -1.20 -7.58
CA LYS A 53 -5.06 -2.65 -7.76
C LYS A 53 -5.66 -3.40 -6.57
N LEU A 54 -5.28 -3.03 -5.35
CA LEU A 54 -5.74 -3.68 -4.12
C LEU A 54 -7.24 -3.48 -3.87
N GLU A 55 -7.79 -2.31 -4.21
CA GLU A 55 -9.22 -2.03 -4.13
C GLU A 55 -10.01 -2.97 -5.05
N ARG A 56 -9.56 -3.15 -6.29
CA ARG A 56 -10.17 -4.08 -7.27
C ARG A 56 -10.05 -5.54 -6.85
N GLU A 57 -8.97 -5.91 -6.18
CA GLU A 57 -8.72 -7.27 -5.69
C GLU A 57 -9.39 -7.55 -4.33
N GLY A 58 -10.03 -6.56 -3.70
CA GLY A 58 -10.64 -6.70 -2.37
C GLY A 58 -9.61 -6.88 -1.25
N LEU A 59 -8.36 -6.46 -1.47
CA LEU A 59 -7.23 -6.62 -0.54
C LEU A 59 -6.88 -5.32 0.20
N LEU A 60 -7.55 -4.21 -0.12
CA LEU A 60 -7.30 -2.92 0.49
C LEU A 60 -8.05 -2.78 1.82
N ARG A 61 -7.32 -2.46 2.90
CA ARG A 61 -7.90 -2.16 4.22
C ARG A 61 -7.98 -0.67 4.51
N GLY A 62 -7.08 0.14 3.95
CA GLY A 62 -7.10 1.61 4.05
C GLY A 62 -5.92 2.25 3.32
N ALA A 63 -6.05 3.52 2.91
CA ALA A 63 -4.97 4.28 2.23
C ALA A 63 -5.08 5.79 2.44
#